data_AF-A0A959DBD8-F1
#
_entry.id   AF-A0A959DBD8-F1
#
_cell.length_a   1.000
_cell.length_b   1.000
_cell.length_c   1.000
_cell.angle_alpha   90.00
_cell.angle_beta   90.00
_cell.angle_gamma   90.00
#
_symmetry.space_group_name_H-M   'P 1'
#
loop_
_entity.id
_entity.type
_entity.pdbx_description
1 polymer ?
#
loop_
_entity_poly.entity_id
_entity_poly.type
_entity_poly.pdbx_seq_one_letter_code
_entity_poly.pdbx_strand_id
1 'polypeptide(L)'
;ETVASSLSDNGVFLLQTIGSNISVHTTDTWINKYIFPNSMLPSIKQIGQSIERLFVMEDWRNFGTHYDKTLMAWFQNFDSNWNSLKSNYTDRFYRMWKYYLLSCAGAFRSRKTQLWQIALSKNGLMDGFNATPYRAKSQRTFI
;
A
#
# COMPACT_ATOMS: atom_id res chain seq x y z
N GLU A 1 -15.07 4.80 -13.13
CA GLU A 1 -15.45 4.89 -14.57
C GLU A 1 -14.26 4.92 -15.51
N THR A 2 -13.32 5.87 -15.38
CA THR A 2 -12.16 6.01 -16.30
C THR A 2 -11.34 4.73 -16.53
N VAL A 3 -11.03 4.00 -15.45
CA VAL A 3 -10.30 2.73 -15.58
C VAL A 3 -11.12 1.70 -16.36
N ALA A 4 -12.43 1.63 -16.13
CA ALA A 4 -13.30 0.66 -16.80
C ALA A 4 -13.47 0.95 -18.29
N SER A 5 -13.56 2.23 -18.68
CA SER A 5 -13.67 2.63 -20.08
C SER A 5 -12.35 2.47 -20.86
N SER A 6 -11.22 2.47 -20.16
CA SER A 6 -9.90 2.27 -20.74
C SER A 6 -9.52 0.79 -20.86
N LEU A 7 -10.34 -0.12 -20.34
CA LEU A 7 -10.11 -1.55 -20.33
C LEU A 7 -10.92 -2.24 -21.44
N SER A 8 -10.30 -3.20 -22.12
CA SER A 8 -11.02 -4.12 -23.01
C SER A 8 -12.04 -4.93 -22.24
N ASP A 9 -13.02 -5.50 -22.93
CA ASP A 9 -14.14 -6.23 -22.28
C ASP A 9 -13.70 -7.47 -21.50
N ASN A 10 -12.55 -8.05 -21.86
CA ASN A 10 -11.92 -9.17 -21.16
C ASN A 10 -10.69 -8.75 -20.35
N GLY A 11 -10.46 -7.44 -20.16
CA GLY A 11 -9.28 -6.94 -19.48
C GLY A 11 -9.38 -7.06 -17.96
N VAL A 12 -8.20 -7.11 -17.33
CA VAL A 12 -8.04 -7.16 -15.87
C VAL A 12 -7.26 -5.94 -15.41
N PHE A 13 -7.72 -5.34 -14.32
CA PHE A 13 -7.05 -4.25 -13.62
C PHE A 13 -6.58 -4.73 -12.25
N LEU A 14 -5.32 -4.43 -11.91
CA LEU A 14 -4.77 -4.69 -10.59
C LEU A 14 -4.58 -3.37 -9.83
N LEU A 15 -5.41 -3.13 -8.82
CA LEU A 15 -5.29 -1.98 -7.92
C LEU A 15 -4.40 -2.34 -6.73
N GLN A 16 -3.22 -1.72 -6.65
CA GLN A 16 -2.38 -1.77 -5.45
C GLN A 16 -2.50 -0.47 -4.66
N THR A 17 -2.89 -0.55 -3.40
CA THR A 17 -3.13 0.64 -2.57
C THR A 17 -2.87 0.39 -1.08
N ILE A 18 -2.53 1.45 -0.36
CA ILE A 18 -2.55 1.48 1.10
C ILE A 18 -3.99 1.76 1.54
N GLY A 19 -4.47 1.05 2.55
CA GLY A 19 -5.85 1.13 3.02
C GLY A 19 -5.99 1.40 4.52
N SER A 20 -7.18 1.85 4.91
CA SER A 20 -7.61 2.02 6.30
C SER A 20 -8.74 1.03 6.63
N ASN A 21 -8.85 0.65 7.90
CA ASN A 21 -9.97 -0.18 8.37
C ASN A 21 -11.29 0.59 8.48
N ILE A 22 -11.23 1.92 8.48
CA ILE A 22 -12.38 2.81 8.69
C ILE A 22 -12.41 3.85 7.56
N SER A 23 -13.60 4.11 7.03
CA SER A 23 -13.81 5.16 6.04
C SER A 23 -13.49 6.53 6.63
N VAL A 24 -12.65 7.28 5.93
CA VAL A 24 -12.31 8.66 6.24
C VAL A 24 -12.34 9.49 4.97
N HIS A 25 -12.41 10.81 5.11
CA HIS A 25 -12.36 11.75 3.98
C HIS A 25 -11.10 12.62 4.01
N THR A 26 -10.25 12.42 5.02
CA THR A 26 -9.03 13.17 5.25
C THR A 26 -7.94 12.24 5.78
N THR A 27 -6.69 12.67 5.67
CA THR A 27 -5.53 11.98 6.27
C THR A 27 -5.12 12.63 7.59
N ASP A 28 -4.17 12.00 8.28
CA ASP A 28 -3.53 12.56 9.46
C ASP A 28 -2.96 13.96 9.17
N THR A 29 -3.18 14.90 10.10
CA THR A 29 -2.84 16.31 9.87
C THR A 29 -1.33 16.54 9.72
N TRP A 30 -0.50 15.73 10.38
CA TRP A 30 0.94 15.80 10.25
C TRP A 30 1.39 15.24 8.89
N ILE A 31 0.86 14.08 8.47
CA ILE A 31 1.13 13.50 7.14
C ILE A 31 0.71 14.45 6.03
N ASN A 32 -0.49 15.06 6.12
CA ASN A 32 -0.97 16.03 5.15
C ASN A 32 -0.03 17.23 5.02
N LYS A 33 0.46 17.73 6.16
CA LYS A 33 1.28 18.95 6.20
C LYS A 33 2.71 18.73 5.72
N TYR A 34 3.30 17.58 6.01
CA TYR A 34 4.74 17.38 5.88
C TYR A 34 5.17 16.36 4.83
N ILE A 35 4.33 15.38 4.47
CA ILE A 35 4.75 14.25 3.63
C ILE A 35 3.87 14.12 2.37
N PHE A 36 2.56 13.95 2.53
CA PHE A 36 1.63 13.72 1.42
C PHE A 36 0.40 14.63 1.53
N PRO A 37 0.50 15.88 1.06
CA PRO A 37 -0.64 16.78 0.95
C PRO A 37 -1.75 16.16 0.10
N ASN A 38 -3.00 16.33 0.53
CA ASN A 38 -4.21 15.83 -0.12
C ASN A 38 -4.32 14.30 -0.19
N SER A 39 -3.47 13.55 0.53
CA SER A 39 -3.63 12.10 0.63
C SER A 39 -4.86 11.74 1.46
N MET A 40 -5.39 10.54 1.20
CA MET A 40 -6.44 9.89 1.98
C MET A 40 -6.34 8.39 1.73
N LEU A 41 -6.42 7.59 2.79
CA LEU A 41 -6.38 6.13 2.69
C LEU A 41 -7.81 5.58 2.59
N PRO A 42 -8.18 4.95 1.48
CA PRO A 42 -9.54 4.43 1.32
C PRO A 42 -9.77 3.22 2.24
N SER A 43 -11.03 3.03 2.63
CA SER A 43 -11.49 1.80 3.27
C SER A 43 -12.00 0.78 2.25
N ILE A 44 -12.19 -0.46 2.71
CA ILE A 44 -12.86 -1.51 1.92
C ILE A 44 -14.24 -1.04 1.45
N LYS A 45 -15.00 -0.36 2.33
CA LYS A 45 -16.32 0.18 1.99
C LYS A 45 -16.24 1.19 0.84
N GLN A 46 -15.31 2.15 0.91
CA GLN A 46 -15.16 3.17 -0.11
C GLN A 46 -14.74 2.59 -1.46
N ILE A 47 -13.81 1.63 -1.47
CA ILE A 47 -13.41 0.92 -2.68
C ILE A 47 -14.58 0.11 -3.23
N GLY A 48 -15.23 -0.70 -2.40
CA GLY A 48 -16.36 -1.55 -2.78
C GLY A 48 -17.49 -0.75 -3.43
N GLN A 49 -17.87 0.38 -2.84
CA GLN A 49 -18.87 1.29 -3.41
C GLN A 49 -18.41 1.89 -4.76
N SER A 50 -17.13 2.19 -4.92
CA SER A 50 -16.61 2.83 -6.13
C SER A 50 -16.45 1.87 -7.31
N ILE A 51 -16.27 0.58 -7.06
CA ILE A 51 -16.17 -0.45 -8.11
C ILE A 51 -17.51 -1.09 -8.43
N GLU A 52 -18.53 -0.85 -7.61
CA GLU A 52 -19.88 -1.37 -7.80
C GLU A 52 -20.41 -1.02 -9.20
N ARG A 53 -21.01 -2.00 -9.90
CA ARG A 53 -21.53 -1.88 -11.27
C ARG A 53 -20.49 -1.62 -12.37
N LEU A 54 -19.20 -1.51 -12.02
CA LEU A 54 -18.12 -1.27 -12.98
C LEU A 54 -17.20 -2.48 -13.16
N PHE A 55 -17.01 -3.25 -12.08
CA PHE A 55 -16.08 -4.38 -12.08
C PHE A 55 -16.63 -5.54 -11.25
N VAL A 56 -16.20 -6.75 -11.62
CA VAL A 56 -16.22 -7.93 -10.76
C VAL A 56 -14.93 -7.94 -9.93
N MET A 57 -15.05 -8.12 -8.61
CA MET A 57 -13.91 -8.29 -7.71
C MET A 57 -13.46 -9.74 -7.73
N GLU A 58 -12.34 -9.98 -8.40
CA GLU A 58 -11.82 -11.31 -8.67
C GLU A 58 -10.97 -11.84 -7.51
N ASP A 59 -10.18 -10.97 -6.88
CA ASP A 59 -9.31 -11.32 -5.76
C ASP A 59 -8.95 -10.09 -4.94
N TRP A 60 -8.78 -10.28 -3.62
CA TRP A 60 -8.37 -9.22 -2.71
C TRP A 60 -7.35 -9.75 -1.71
N ARG A 61 -6.10 -9.34 -1.87
CA ARG A 61 -4.98 -9.77 -1.03
C ARG A 61 -4.50 -8.67 -0.12
N ASN A 62 -4.23 -9.02 1.14
CA ASN A 62 -3.65 -8.11 2.12
C ASN A 62 -2.22 -8.52 2.48
N PHE A 63 -1.28 -7.64 2.15
CA PHE A 63 0.15 -7.78 2.42
C PHE A 63 0.66 -6.79 3.47
N GLY A 64 -0.24 -6.17 4.25
CA GLY A 64 0.10 -5.12 5.21
C GLY A 64 1.18 -5.53 6.23
N THR A 65 1.25 -6.81 6.60
CA THR A 65 2.28 -7.35 7.50
C THR A 65 3.70 -7.28 6.95
N HIS A 66 3.86 -7.16 5.62
CA HIS A 66 5.15 -7.02 4.98
C HIS A 66 5.64 -5.56 4.95
N TYR A 67 4.72 -4.60 5.01
CA TYR A 67 5.05 -3.20 4.79
C TYR A 67 5.82 -2.56 5.95
N ASP A 68 5.60 -3.04 7.18
CA ASP A 68 6.47 -2.70 8.32
C ASP A 68 7.94 -3.01 8.01
N LYS A 69 8.24 -4.22 7.52
CA LYS A 69 9.61 -4.61 7.17
C LYS A 69 10.21 -3.70 6.09
N THR A 70 9.41 -3.34 5.09
CA THR A 70 9.82 -2.39 4.05
C THR A 70 10.18 -1.03 4.64
N LEU A 71 9.32 -0.46 5.52
CA LEU A 71 9.56 0.83 6.15
C LEU A 71 10.77 0.81 7.09
N MET A 72 10.96 -0.28 7.82
CA MET A 72 12.14 -0.47 8.67
C MET A 72 13.43 -0.59 7.85
N ALA A 73 13.40 -1.29 6.71
CA ALA A 73 14.55 -1.35 5.80
C ALA A 73 14.87 0.03 5.21
N TRP A 74 13.86 0.80 4.80
CA TRP A 74 14.07 2.18 4.35
C TRP A 74 14.65 3.07 5.45
N PHE A 75 14.14 2.93 6.68
CA PHE A 75 14.68 3.67 7.82
C PHE A 75 16.15 3.32 8.07
N GLN A 76 16.50 2.04 8.14
CA GLN A 76 17.88 1.59 8.35
C GLN A 76 18.82 2.12 7.27
N ASN A 77 18.40 2.05 6.00
CA ASN A 77 19.17 2.58 4.89
C ASN A 77 19.35 4.09 4.98
N PHE A 78 18.29 4.83 5.31
CA PHE A 78 18.34 6.29 5.48
C PHE A 78 19.24 6.71 6.65
N ASP A 79 19.04 6.12 7.82
CA ASP A 79 19.75 6.46 9.06
C ASP A 79 21.25 6.16 8.94
N SER A 80 21.60 4.99 8.38
CA SER A 80 23.00 4.58 8.17
C SER A 80 23.74 5.47 7.17
N ASN A 81 23.03 6.07 6.22
CA ASN A 81 23.60 6.96 5.21
C ASN A 81 23.42 8.45 5.56
N TRP A 82 22.91 8.79 6.74
CA TRP A 82 22.63 10.20 7.06
C TRP A 82 23.87 11.09 6.98
N ASN A 83 25.05 10.59 7.37
CA ASN A 83 26.29 11.37 7.33
C ASN A 83 26.70 11.83 5.92
N SER A 84 26.37 11.07 4.87
CA SER A 84 26.62 11.47 3.48
C SER A 84 25.51 12.36 2.91
N LEU A 85 24.32 12.31 3.49
CA LEU A 85 23.15 13.08 3.04
C LEU A 85 23.03 14.44 3.74
N LYS A 86 23.52 14.58 4.97
CA LYS A 86 23.26 15.72 5.85
C LYS A 86 23.69 17.08 5.30
N SER A 87 24.59 17.16 4.32
CA SER A 87 24.94 18.43 3.67
C SER A 87 23.83 18.98 2.78
N ASN A 88 22.93 18.11 2.31
CA ASN A 88 21.83 18.47 1.40
C ASN A 88 20.51 18.73 2.14
N TYR A 89 20.47 18.48 3.45
CA TYR A 89 19.25 18.47 4.24
C TYR A 89 19.49 19.07 5.63
N THR A 90 18.44 19.51 6.29
CA THR A 90 18.54 20.04 7.65
C THR A 90 18.33 18.94 8.69
N ASP A 91 18.82 19.16 9.92
CA ASP A 91 18.51 18.27 11.05
C ASP A 91 17.00 18.19 11.31
N ARG A 92 16.26 19.26 10.98
CA ARG A 92 14.80 19.25 11.00
C ARG A 92 14.22 18.24 10.02
N PHE A 93 14.74 18.19 8.79
CA PHE A 93 14.34 17.20 7.79
C PHE A 93 14.65 15.78 8.27
N TYR A 94 15.85 15.55 8.83
CA TYR A 94 16.22 14.24 9.37
C TYR A 94 15.22 13.72 10.40
N ARG A 95 14.89 14.56 11.40
CA ARG A 95 13.91 14.22 12.44
C ARG A 95 12.52 13.97 11.86
N MET A 96 12.10 14.80 10.90
CA MET A 96 10.81 14.67 10.22
C MET A 96 10.72 13.35 9.44
N TRP A 97 11.73 13.04 8.63
CA TRP A 97 11.75 11.84 7.80
C TRP A 97 11.84 10.56 8.64
N LYS A 98 12.65 10.58 9.70
CA LYS A 98 12.72 9.52 10.69
C LYS A 98 11.38 9.28 11.38
N TYR A 99 10.70 10.35 11.81
CA TYR A 99 9.37 10.24 12.40
C TYR A 99 8.36 9.64 11.41
N TYR A 100 8.36 10.09 10.15
CA TYR A 100 7.49 9.54 9.11
C TYR A 100 7.69 8.02 8.95
N LEU A 101 8.91 7.57 8.68
CA LEU A 101 9.17 6.14 8.44
C LEU A 101 8.81 5.26 9.65
N LEU A 102 9.20 5.67 10.85
CA LEU A 102 8.98 4.89 12.06
C LEU A 102 7.50 4.88 12.50
N SER A 103 6.80 6.01 12.37
CA SER A 103 5.37 6.09 12.71
C SER A 103 4.52 5.27 11.73
N CYS A 104 4.80 5.35 10.42
CA CYS A 104 4.15 4.49 9.43
C CYS A 104 4.45 3.01 9.67
N ALA A 105 5.69 2.65 10.04
CA ALA A 105 6.03 1.26 10.38
C ALA A 105 5.18 0.77 11.56
N GLY A 106 5.02 1.59 12.60
CA GLY A 106 4.12 1.33 13.72
C GLY A 106 2.64 1.20 13.32
N ALA A 107 2.16 2.01 12.38
CA ALA A 107 0.79 1.95 11.88
C ALA A 107 0.49 0.63 11.14
N PHE A 108 1.42 0.15 10.32
CA PHE A 108 1.32 -1.17 9.69
C PHE A 108 1.46 -2.30 10.70
N ARG A 109 2.44 -2.22 11.61
CA ARG A 109 2.68 -3.23 12.67
C ARG A 109 1.48 -3.42 13.58
N SER A 110 0.80 -2.32 13.93
CA SER A 110 -0.42 -2.33 14.74
C SER A 110 -1.70 -2.68 13.96
N ARG A 111 -1.59 -2.96 12.65
CA ARG A 111 -2.71 -3.30 11.77
C ARG A 111 -3.79 -2.22 11.68
N LYS A 112 -3.44 -0.95 11.95
CA LYS A 112 -4.32 0.20 11.68
C LYS A 112 -4.34 0.54 10.19
N THR A 113 -3.23 0.30 9.51
CA THR A 113 -3.05 0.51 8.07
C THR A 113 -2.84 -0.83 7.37
N GLN A 114 -3.38 -0.96 6.16
CA GLN A 114 -3.30 -2.16 5.33
C GLN A 114 -2.56 -1.88 4.02
N LEU A 115 -2.10 -2.93 3.36
CA LEU A 115 -1.62 -2.87 1.98
C LEU A 115 -2.39 -3.90 1.17
N TRP A 116 -3.12 -3.45 0.16
CA TRP A 116 -3.97 -4.31 -0.65
C TRP A 116 -3.49 -4.39 -2.09
N GLN A 117 -3.64 -5.58 -2.68
CA GLN A 117 -3.73 -5.75 -4.13
C GLN A 117 -5.10 -6.35 -4.43
N ILE A 118 -5.83 -5.72 -5.35
CA ILE A 118 -7.20 -6.06 -5.69
C ILE A 118 -7.25 -6.30 -7.20
N ALA A 119 -7.61 -7.51 -7.60
CA ALA A 119 -7.84 -7.85 -9.00
C ALA A 119 -9.30 -7.57 -9.35
N LEU A 120 -9.50 -6.83 -10.43
CA LEU A 120 -10.80 -6.37 -10.91
C LEU A 120 -10.92 -6.71 -12.40
N SER A 121 -12.01 -7.34 -12.80
CA SER A 121 -12.31 -7.59 -14.22
C SER A 121 -13.57 -6.82 -14.62
N LYS A 122 -13.68 -6.44 -15.90
CA LYS A 122 -14.82 -5.63 -16.37
C LYS A 122 -16.14 -6.40 -16.37
N ASN A 123 -16.10 -7.65 -16.84
CA ASN A 123 -17.29 -8.50 -17.03
C ASN A 123 -17.21 -9.86 -16.31
N GLY A 124 -16.20 -10.09 -15.46
CA GLY A 124 -15.93 -11.41 -14.89
C GLY A 124 -15.00 -12.25 -15.76
N LEU A 125 -14.18 -13.10 -15.14
CA LEU A 125 -13.39 -14.13 -15.81
C LEU A 125 -14.11 -15.48 -15.74
N MET A 126 -14.43 -16.10 -16.90
CA MET A 126 -15.18 -17.37 -16.95
C MET A 126 -14.54 -18.50 -16.13
N ASP A 127 -13.21 -18.64 -16.21
CA ASP A 127 -12.47 -19.69 -15.51
C ASP A 127 -12.01 -19.27 -14.09
N GLY A 128 -12.48 -18.11 -13.62
CA GLY A 128 -12.02 -17.48 -12.40
C GLY A 128 -10.60 -16.92 -12.48
N PHE A 129 -10.19 -16.21 -11.44
CA PHE A 129 -8.87 -15.58 -11.37
C PHE A 129 -7.86 -16.47 -10.65
N ASN A 130 -6.94 -17.05 -11.41
CA ASN A 130 -5.83 -17.83 -10.87
C ASN A 130 -4.64 -16.94 -10.54
N ALA A 131 -4.66 -16.35 -9.35
CA ALA A 131 -3.45 -15.76 -8.80
C ALA A 131 -2.62 -16.83 -8.10
N THR A 132 -1.75 -17.49 -8.85
CA THR A 132 -0.79 -18.46 -8.31
C THR A 132 -0.10 -17.88 -7.07
N PRO A 133 -0.17 -18.51 -5.88
CA PRO A 133 0.50 -17.99 -4.70
C PRO A 133 2.00 -17.92 -4.94
N TYR A 134 2.63 -16.81 -4.55
CA TYR A 134 4.10 -16.74 -4.49
C TYR A 134 4.56 -17.75 -3.44
N ARG A 135 4.97 -18.95 -3.86
CA ARG A 135 5.65 -19.92 -3.00
C ARG A 135 7.00 -19.30 -2.62
N ALA A 136 7.12 -18.80 -1.40
CA ALA A 136 8.43 -18.62 -0.80
C ALA A 136 9.14 -19.97 -0.88
N LYS A 137 10.22 -20.07 -1.66
CA LYS A 137 11.08 -21.25 -1.61
C LYS A 137 11.50 -21.40 -0.14
N SER A 138 11.08 -22.50 0.48
CA SER A 138 11.53 -22.90 1.80
C SER A 138 13.05 -22.75 1.84
N GLN A 139 13.58 -21.94 2.77
CA GLN A 139 14.98 -22.02 3.13
C GLN A 139 15.24 -23.49 3.48
N ARG A 140 15.96 -24.20 2.62
CA ARG A 140 16.56 -25.48 2.99
C ARG A 140 17.59 -25.13 4.05
N THR A 141 17.25 -25.39 5.30
CA THR A 141 18.21 -25.54 6.39
C THR A 141 19.17 -26.65 5.95
N PHE A 142 20.37 -26.28 5.55
CA PHE A 142 21.48 -27.21 5.49
C PHE A 142 21.94 -27.40 6.94
N ILE A 143 21.70 -28.60 7.46
CA ILE A 143 22.51 -29.19 8.52
C ILE A 143 23.83 -29.61 7.88
#